data_AF-A0AA88GZK9-F1
#
_entry.id   AF-A0AA88GZK9-F1
#
_cell.length_a   1.000
_cell.length_b   1.000
_cell.length_c   1.000
_cell.angle_alpha   90.00
_cell.angle_beta   90.00
_cell.angle_gamma   90.00
#
_symmetry.space_group_name_H-M   'P 1'
#
loop_
_entity.id
_entity.type
_entity.pdbx_description
1 polymer ?
#
loop_
_entity_poly.entity_id
_entity_poly.type
_entity_poly.pdbx_seq_one_letter_code
_entity_poly.pdbx_strand_id
1 'polypeptide(L)'
;MKPNQSSLLPHAQQFCEWFSQQRLSLSKYMSSKEEQLMHAPQFCIVHVPMTFIEEFIQQFLLPLFNNQYQYETLKTQFCKTLHDELKINIVESSSDSQKPLQFKRFVVLSDSHCQEQALYPKIPNGDIVLHCGDFTDRGSFEEIQQFNSLLGTLKKNGKCKLTICISGNHDLMMDPKLNTQLNAEQIFNKKEHPLLPDCDYYLCNNSLILDGAIKIYGSPITPFQGFHAETKEAFQMWQRMDSDADIVMTHNPPYNILDLAWVSQGTKGRCSTCNREHPKGSHWGDFWLKHALIHRVKPTVACFGHVHDEPGYVRHSIEELVQQEDHQKQLFNIPSTNHYGNGVSSKTTSHNNITFLNAALDLTHRVYFFDYFYEPNSKVEFF
;
A
#
# COMPACT_ATOMS: atom_id res chain seq x y z
N MET A 1 22.97 9.19 30.82
CA MET A 1 22.88 10.02 29.59
C MET A 1 21.50 9.81 29.02
N LYS A 2 20.61 10.82 28.97
CA LYS A 2 19.23 10.69 28.45
C LYS A 2 19.22 9.82 27.18
N PRO A 3 18.29 8.87 27.00
CA PRO A 3 18.22 8.13 25.77
C PRO A 3 17.99 9.15 24.67
N ASN A 4 18.83 9.10 23.65
CA ASN A 4 18.58 9.77 22.39
C ASN A 4 18.11 8.70 21.41
N GLN A 5 17.53 9.13 20.28
CA GLN A 5 16.99 8.21 19.27
C GLN A 5 18.04 7.16 18.82
N SER A 6 19.31 7.57 18.71
CA SER A 6 20.43 6.69 18.38
C SER A 6 20.59 5.50 19.37
N SER A 7 20.39 5.72 20.67
CA SER A 7 20.46 4.63 21.68
C SER A 7 19.24 3.69 21.68
N LEU A 8 18.09 4.16 21.20
CA LEU A 8 16.85 3.38 21.18
C LEU A 8 16.61 2.66 19.84
N LEU A 9 17.28 3.08 18.76
CA LEU A 9 17.10 2.49 17.43
C LEU A 9 17.30 0.96 17.39
N PRO A 10 18.34 0.36 18.01
CA PRO A 10 18.47 -1.10 18.03
C PRO A 10 17.31 -1.80 18.74
N HIS A 11 16.76 -1.18 19.79
CA HIS A 11 15.60 -1.70 20.51
C HIS A 11 14.32 -1.56 19.69
N ALA A 12 14.20 -0.50 18.88
CA ALA A 12 13.08 -0.32 17.96
C ALA A 12 13.10 -1.37 16.84
N GLN A 13 14.29 -1.75 16.34
CA GLN A 13 14.45 -2.84 15.39
C GLN A 13 14.06 -4.20 16.02
N GLN A 14 14.50 -4.46 17.26
CA GLN A 14 14.09 -5.66 18.00
C GLN A 14 12.57 -5.70 18.26
N PHE A 15 11.94 -4.54 18.51
CA PHE A 15 10.50 -4.46 18.61
C PHE A 15 9.81 -4.86 17.30
N CYS A 16 10.31 -4.42 16.14
CA CYS A 16 9.74 -4.82 14.85
C CYS A 16 9.83 -6.34 14.62
N GLU A 17 10.94 -6.97 15.00
CA GLU A 17 11.11 -8.42 14.95
C GLU A 17 10.14 -9.13 15.89
N TRP A 18 10.08 -8.70 17.16
CA TRP A 18 9.17 -9.22 18.16
C TRP A 18 7.70 -9.08 17.72
N PHE A 19 7.30 -7.89 17.27
CA PHE A 19 5.95 -7.61 16.78
C PHE A 19 5.62 -8.52 15.61
N SER A 20 6.49 -8.61 14.60
CA SER A 20 6.28 -9.48 13.44
C SER A 20 6.11 -10.94 13.85
N GLN A 21 6.93 -11.45 14.78
CA GLN A 21 6.79 -12.80 15.30
C GLN A 21 5.44 -13.03 16.00
N GLN A 22 4.96 -12.07 16.81
CA GLN A 22 3.62 -12.13 17.42
C GLN A 22 2.50 -12.17 16.38
N ARG A 23 2.69 -11.49 15.24
CA ARG A 23 1.69 -11.46 14.15
C ARG A 23 1.71 -12.71 13.29
N LEU A 24 2.90 -13.27 13.04
CA LEU A 24 3.10 -14.47 12.22
C LEU A 24 2.73 -15.75 12.98
N SER A 25 2.84 -15.76 14.31
CA SER A 25 2.46 -16.90 15.15
C SER A 25 0.95 -17.13 15.25
N LEU A 26 0.13 -16.24 14.69
CA LEU A 26 -1.32 -16.38 14.64
C LEU A 26 -1.72 -17.59 13.79
N SER A 27 -2.14 -18.67 14.45
CA SER A 27 -2.48 -19.95 13.83
C SER A 27 -3.55 -19.88 12.75
N LYS A 28 -4.44 -18.87 12.80
CA LYS A 28 -5.45 -18.63 11.76
C LYS A 28 -4.85 -18.23 10.40
N TYR A 29 -3.62 -17.73 10.36
CA TYR A 29 -2.96 -17.32 9.12
C TYR A 29 -1.80 -18.22 8.72
N MET A 30 -1.10 -18.80 9.69
CA MET A 30 0.07 -19.64 9.44
C MET A 30 0.04 -20.85 10.37
N SER A 31 0.21 -22.02 9.79
CA SER A 31 0.02 -23.31 10.45
C SER A 31 1.32 -23.92 10.98
N SER A 32 2.47 -23.52 10.43
CA SER A 32 3.78 -24.07 10.80
C SER A 32 4.85 -23.00 10.98
N LYS A 33 5.94 -23.36 11.67
CA LYS A 33 7.09 -22.47 11.86
C LYS A 33 7.85 -22.26 10.55
N GLU A 34 7.88 -23.28 9.68
CA GLU A 34 8.48 -23.19 8.35
C GLU A 34 7.75 -22.17 7.48
N GLU A 35 6.41 -22.16 7.51
CA GLU A 35 5.58 -21.17 6.82
C GLU A 35 5.84 -19.76 7.36
N GLN A 36 5.95 -19.61 8.69
CA GLN A 36 6.29 -18.33 9.31
C GLN A 36 7.65 -17.80 8.87
N LEU A 37 8.68 -18.66 8.83
CA LEU A 37 10.02 -18.26 8.40
C LEU A 37 10.07 -17.90 6.91
N MET A 38 9.32 -18.62 6.07
CA MET A 38 9.21 -18.33 4.63
C MET A 38 8.57 -16.95 4.38
N HIS A 39 7.54 -16.60 5.15
CA HIS A 39 6.77 -15.38 4.95
C HIS A 39 7.26 -14.19 5.77
N ALA A 40 8.12 -14.38 6.78
CA ALA A 40 8.63 -13.30 7.61
C ALA A 40 9.25 -12.12 6.82
N PRO A 41 10.06 -12.33 5.77
CA PRO A 41 10.63 -11.23 4.98
C PRO A 41 9.60 -10.45 4.15
N GLN A 42 8.40 -11.01 3.99
CA GLN A 42 7.33 -10.48 3.15
C GLN A 42 6.25 -9.76 3.97
N PHE A 43 6.33 -9.82 5.31
CA PHE A 43 5.43 -9.09 6.19
C PHE A 43 5.83 -7.61 6.31
N CYS A 44 4.91 -6.72 5.96
CA CYS A 44 5.11 -5.28 6.01
C CYS A 44 4.44 -4.70 7.26
N ILE A 45 5.22 -4.17 8.20
CA ILE A 45 4.68 -3.35 9.28
C ILE A 45 4.29 -1.99 8.69
N VAL A 46 2.99 -1.67 8.65
CA VAL A 46 2.47 -0.38 8.15
C VAL A 46 2.12 0.59 9.29
N HIS A 47 1.69 0.03 10.42
CA HIS A 47 1.48 0.73 11.69
C HIS A 47 1.41 -0.29 12.85
N VAL A 48 1.53 0.20 14.08
CA VAL A 48 1.49 -0.63 15.29
C VAL A 48 0.56 -0.01 16.35
N PRO A 49 -0.23 -0.82 17.07
CA PRO A 49 -0.98 -0.31 18.22
C PRO A 49 -0.07 0.09 19.38
N MET A 50 -0.41 1.18 20.07
CA MET A 50 0.32 1.63 21.27
C MET A 50 0.42 0.54 22.35
N THR A 51 -0.61 -0.30 22.49
CA THR A 51 -0.61 -1.39 23.48
C THR A 51 0.54 -2.38 23.30
N PHE A 52 0.93 -2.70 22.05
CA PHE A 52 2.11 -3.54 21.78
C PHE A 52 3.41 -2.84 22.16
N ILE A 53 3.49 -1.53 21.93
CA ILE A 53 4.65 -0.72 22.33
C ILE A 53 4.78 -0.71 23.84
N GLU A 54 3.67 -0.47 24.56
CA GLU A 54 3.63 -0.43 26.01
C GLU A 54 4.01 -1.78 26.63
N GLU A 55 3.49 -2.88 26.07
CA GLU A 55 3.87 -4.26 26.46
C GLU A 55 5.37 -4.49 26.28
N PHE A 56 5.92 -4.16 25.10
CA PHE A 56 7.33 -4.35 24.82
C PHE A 56 8.22 -3.50 25.74
N ILE A 57 7.84 -2.24 26.01
CA ILE A 57 8.56 -1.39 26.94
C ILE A 57 8.56 -2.01 28.33
N GLN A 58 7.38 -2.41 28.85
CA GLN A 58 7.29 -2.96 30.21
C GLN A 58 8.08 -4.26 30.36
N GLN A 59 8.03 -5.14 29.35
CA GLN A 59 8.67 -6.44 29.40
C GLN A 59 10.18 -6.38 29.17
N PHE A 60 10.65 -5.57 28.21
CA PHE A 60 12.04 -5.64 27.73
C PHE A 60 12.85 -4.38 27.99
N LEU A 61 12.27 -3.18 27.86
CA LEU A 61 13.04 -1.93 27.96
C LEU A 61 13.11 -1.37 29.37
N LEU A 62 11.98 -1.37 30.09
CA LEU A 62 11.92 -0.83 31.44
C LEU A 62 12.93 -1.52 32.37
N PRO A 63 13.10 -2.86 32.38
CA PRO A 63 14.13 -3.50 33.21
C PRO A 63 15.57 -3.05 32.91
N LEU A 64 15.86 -2.66 31.66
CA LEU A 64 17.18 -2.17 31.23
C LEU A 64 17.42 -0.72 31.64
N PHE A 65 16.36 0.08 31.74
CA PHE A 65 16.43 1.53 31.88
C PHE A 65 15.80 2.08 33.18
N ASN A 66 15.22 1.25 34.05
CA ASN A 66 14.42 1.67 35.21
C ASN A 66 15.18 2.60 36.19
N ASN A 67 16.49 2.43 36.29
CA ASN A 67 17.34 3.28 37.15
C ASN A 67 17.75 4.61 36.48
N GLN A 68 17.37 4.84 35.23
CA GLN A 68 17.79 5.99 34.44
C GLN A 68 16.63 6.87 33.98
N TYR A 69 15.44 6.31 33.69
CA TYR A 69 14.30 7.06 33.14
C TYR A 69 12.95 6.66 33.73
N GLN A 70 12.07 7.65 33.84
CA GLN A 70 10.65 7.41 34.07
C GLN A 70 10.01 6.80 32.82
N TYR A 71 9.06 5.88 33.04
CA TYR A 71 8.34 5.15 32.00
C TYR A 71 7.81 6.04 30.87
N GLU A 72 7.13 7.14 31.20
CA GLU A 72 6.54 8.04 30.20
C GLU A 72 7.57 8.74 29.31
N THR A 73 8.76 9.05 29.85
CA THR A 73 9.86 9.61 29.05
C THR A 73 10.41 8.57 28.08
N LEU A 74 10.60 7.33 28.55
CA LEU A 74 11.07 6.22 27.72
C LEU A 74 10.05 5.90 26.61
N LYS A 75 8.76 5.83 26.94
CA LYS A 75 7.67 5.62 25.98
C LYS A 75 7.67 6.68 24.89
N THR A 76 7.68 7.96 25.28
CA THR A 76 7.69 9.08 24.34
C THR A 76 8.88 9.00 23.37
N GLN A 77 10.09 8.75 23.88
CA GLN A 77 11.29 8.68 23.06
C GLN A 77 11.32 7.44 22.16
N PHE A 78 10.80 6.31 22.64
CA PHE A 78 10.71 5.08 21.87
C PHE A 78 9.71 5.21 20.72
N CYS A 79 8.53 5.77 20.98
CA CYS A 79 7.55 6.11 19.94
C CYS A 79 8.14 7.07 18.89
N LYS A 80 8.87 8.10 19.34
CA LYS A 80 9.58 9.02 18.44
C LYS A 80 10.64 8.31 17.59
N THR A 81 11.32 7.31 18.15
CA THR A 81 12.32 6.51 17.41
C THR A 81 11.66 5.63 16.35
N LEU A 82 10.56 4.95 16.68
CA LEU A 82 9.76 4.18 15.70
C LEU A 82 9.24 5.07 14.57
N HIS A 83 8.76 6.27 14.90
CA HIS A 83 8.20 7.20 13.94
C HIS A 83 9.26 7.85 13.05
N ASP A 84 10.34 8.41 13.62
CA ASP A 84 11.30 9.22 12.87
C ASP A 84 12.32 8.35 12.12
N GLU A 85 12.79 7.25 12.74
CA GLU A 85 13.87 6.43 12.19
C GLU A 85 13.34 5.27 11.34
N LEU A 86 12.23 4.64 11.77
CA LEU A 86 11.66 3.48 11.08
C LEU A 86 10.40 3.81 10.26
N LYS A 87 9.92 5.06 10.34
CA LYS A 87 8.73 5.57 9.64
C LYS A 87 7.47 4.74 9.89
N ILE A 88 7.35 4.18 11.09
CA ILE A 88 6.20 3.36 11.49
C ILE A 88 5.16 4.28 12.13
N ASN A 89 3.92 4.21 11.64
CA ASN A 89 2.80 4.91 12.24
C ASN A 89 2.35 4.18 13.52
N ILE A 90 1.88 4.95 14.50
CA ILE A 90 1.33 4.42 15.76
C ILE A 90 -0.17 4.68 15.78
N VAL A 91 -0.95 3.67 16.18
CA VAL A 91 -2.40 3.79 16.32
C VAL A 91 -2.85 3.53 17.75
N GLU A 92 -3.87 4.28 18.16
CA GLU A 92 -4.48 4.22 19.48
C GLU A 92 -6.00 4.09 19.32
N SER A 93 -6.66 3.37 20.22
CA SER A 93 -8.11 3.44 20.34
C SER A 93 -8.50 4.86 20.76
N SER A 94 -9.60 5.37 20.23
CA SER A 94 -10.11 6.67 20.70
C SER A 94 -10.44 6.59 22.19
N SER A 95 -10.18 7.65 22.95
CA SER A 95 -10.51 7.71 24.38
C SER A 95 -12.00 7.46 24.66
N ASP A 96 -12.84 7.72 23.65
CA ASP A 96 -14.29 7.62 23.72
C ASP A 96 -14.80 6.21 23.36
N SER A 97 -13.99 5.37 22.69
CA SER A 97 -14.36 3.98 22.42
C SER A 97 -13.81 3.04 23.49
N GLN A 98 -14.73 2.34 24.16
CA GLN A 98 -14.38 1.24 25.08
C GLN A 98 -14.00 -0.05 24.32
N LYS A 99 -13.81 0.00 23.00
CA LYS A 99 -13.60 -1.20 22.16
C LYS A 99 -12.13 -1.32 21.76
N PRO A 100 -11.53 -2.52 21.87
CA PRO A 100 -10.18 -2.72 21.39
C PRO A 100 -10.11 -2.55 19.87
N LEU A 101 -8.97 -2.07 19.38
CA LEU A 101 -8.68 -2.04 17.94
C LEU A 101 -8.85 -3.44 17.35
N GLN A 102 -9.51 -3.50 16.20
CA GLN A 102 -9.55 -4.70 15.38
C GLN A 102 -8.45 -4.65 14.34
N PHE A 103 -8.19 -5.77 13.65
CA PHE A 103 -7.28 -5.77 12.52
C PHE A 103 -7.74 -6.73 11.43
N LYS A 104 -7.33 -6.43 10.19
CA LYS A 104 -7.43 -7.33 9.04
C LYS A 104 -6.05 -7.56 8.44
N ARG A 105 -5.79 -8.77 7.94
CA ARG A 105 -4.60 -9.06 7.15
C ARG A 105 -4.90 -8.88 5.66
N PHE A 106 -4.15 -7.99 5.03
CA PHE A 106 -4.20 -7.74 3.59
C PHE A 106 -3.02 -8.43 2.91
N VAL A 107 -3.30 -9.22 1.88
CA VAL A 107 -2.29 -9.82 1.00
C VAL A 107 -2.33 -9.06 -0.32
N VAL A 108 -1.18 -8.55 -0.78
CA VAL A 108 -1.11 -7.69 -1.95
C VAL A 108 -0.41 -8.43 -3.09
N LEU A 109 -1.09 -8.48 -4.23
CA LEU A 109 -0.64 -9.06 -5.48
C LEU A 109 -0.70 -7.99 -6.57
N SER A 110 0.10 -8.14 -7.61
CA SER A 110 0.01 -7.39 -8.85
C SER A 110 0.72 -8.15 -9.96
N ASP A 111 0.41 -7.81 -11.21
CA ASP A 111 1.17 -8.25 -12.37
C ASP A 111 1.32 -9.78 -12.44
N SER A 112 0.22 -10.50 -12.18
CA SER A 112 0.25 -11.96 -12.19
C SER A 112 0.39 -12.51 -13.60
N HIS A 113 0.02 -11.76 -14.66
CA HIS A 113 0.24 -12.14 -16.06
C HIS A 113 -0.15 -13.61 -16.36
N CYS A 114 -1.37 -14.00 -15.98
CA CYS A 114 -1.90 -15.37 -16.14
C CYS A 114 -1.14 -16.47 -15.36
N GLN A 115 -0.32 -16.12 -14.35
CA GLN A 115 0.49 -17.05 -13.55
C GLN A 115 -0.14 -17.42 -12.20
N GLU A 116 -1.43 -17.16 -12.00
CA GLU A 116 -2.14 -17.41 -10.74
C GLU A 116 -2.02 -18.86 -10.29
N GLN A 117 -2.03 -19.81 -11.22
CA GLN A 117 -1.89 -21.24 -10.96
C GLN A 117 -0.58 -21.55 -10.18
N ALA A 118 0.51 -20.84 -10.48
CA ALA A 118 1.81 -21.02 -9.84
C ALA A 118 1.97 -20.13 -8.60
N LEU A 119 1.33 -18.96 -8.60
CA LEU A 119 1.44 -17.95 -7.54
C LEU A 119 0.55 -18.26 -6.33
N TYR A 120 -0.74 -18.56 -6.56
CA TYR A 120 -1.75 -18.66 -5.50
C TYR A 120 -1.48 -19.75 -4.45
N PRO A 121 -0.88 -20.92 -4.79
CA PRO A 121 -0.47 -21.88 -3.76
C PRO A 121 0.57 -21.33 -2.77
N LYS A 122 1.36 -20.32 -3.17
CA LYS A 122 2.44 -19.73 -2.39
C LYS A 122 2.01 -18.54 -1.55
N ILE A 123 0.79 -18.01 -1.71
CA ILE A 123 0.36 -16.84 -0.94
C ILE A 123 0.02 -17.25 0.50
N PRO A 124 0.37 -16.42 1.50
CA PRO A 124 -0.05 -16.65 2.88
C PRO A 124 -1.57 -16.46 3.03
N ASN A 125 -2.16 -17.04 4.06
CA ASN A 125 -3.58 -16.78 4.36
C ASN A 125 -3.75 -15.32 4.83
N GLY A 126 -4.84 -14.69 4.39
CA GLY A 126 -5.21 -13.33 4.77
C GLY A 126 -6.71 -13.19 4.99
N ASP A 127 -7.17 -12.02 5.41
CA ASP A 127 -8.60 -11.70 5.38
C ASP A 127 -9.01 -11.18 4.01
N ILE A 128 -8.19 -10.33 3.41
CA ILE A 128 -8.46 -9.67 2.13
C ILE A 128 -7.26 -9.83 1.19
N VAL A 129 -7.52 -10.17 -0.07
CA VAL A 129 -6.53 -10.11 -1.15
C VAL A 129 -6.78 -8.86 -1.99
N LEU A 130 -5.73 -8.06 -2.20
CA LEU A 130 -5.71 -6.91 -3.08
C LEU A 130 -4.93 -7.28 -4.35
N HIS A 131 -5.49 -7.05 -5.54
CA HIS A 131 -4.78 -7.21 -6.81
C HIS A 131 -4.63 -5.86 -7.52
N CYS A 132 -3.40 -5.40 -7.75
CA CYS A 132 -3.10 -4.07 -8.27
C CYS A 132 -2.99 -4.01 -9.80
N GLY A 133 -3.78 -4.83 -10.51
CA GLY A 133 -3.82 -4.86 -11.99
C GLY A 133 -2.85 -5.85 -12.64
N ASP A 134 -2.95 -5.92 -13.97
CA ASP A 134 -2.18 -6.81 -14.86
C ASP A 134 -2.30 -8.27 -14.46
N PHE A 135 -3.54 -8.71 -14.25
CA PHE A 135 -3.82 -10.13 -14.07
C PHE A 135 -3.86 -10.91 -15.39
N THR A 136 -3.89 -10.20 -16.52
CA THR A 136 -3.81 -10.78 -17.85
C THR A 136 -2.55 -10.34 -18.61
N ASP A 137 -2.23 -11.04 -19.70
CA ASP A 137 -1.17 -10.63 -20.62
C ASP A 137 -1.67 -9.67 -21.70
N ARG A 138 -2.92 -9.81 -22.14
CA ARG A 138 -3.48 -9.00 -23.24
C ARG A 138 -4.95 -8.65 -23.03
N GLY A 139 -5.55 -9.08 -21.93
CA GLY A 139 -6.95 -8.87 -21.62
C GLY A 139 -7.88 -9.62 -22.57
N SER A 140 -7.51 -10.82 -23.04
CA SER A 140 -8.45 -11.65 -23.79
C SER A 140 -9.58 -12.16 -22.89
N PHE A 141 -10.74 -12.49 -23.45
CA PHE A 141 -11.86 -13.00 -22.66
C PHE A 141 -11.49 -14.27 -21.88
N GLU A 142 -10.71 -15.15 -22.53
CA GLU A 142 -10.21 -16.40 -21.95
C GLU A 142 -9.28 -16.14 -20.76
N GLU A 143 -8.38 -15.16 -20.86
CA GLU A 143 -7.49 -14.77 -19.76
C GLU A 143 -8.29 -14.21 -18.57
N ILE A 144 -9.27 -13.34 -18.83
CA ILE A 144 -10.15 -12.79 -17.80
C ILE A 144 -10.95 -13.90 -17.10
N GLN A 145 -11.51 -14.86 -17.86
CA GLN A 145 -12.23 -16.01 -17.29
C GLN A 145 -11.32 -16.92 -16.47
N GLN A 146 -10.10 -17.17 -16.93
CA GLN A 146 -9.12 -17.96 -16.21
C GLN A 146 -8.76 -17.30 -14.87
N PHE A 147 -8.41 -16.01 -14.90
CA PHE A 147 -8.14 -15.23 -13.69
C PHE A 147 -9.32 -15.29 -12.72
N ASN A 148 -10.54 -15.01 -13.18
CA ASN A 148 -11.73 -15.03 -12.33
C ASN A 148 -11.94 -16.41 -11.67
N SER A 149 -11.82 -17.48 -12.45
CA SER A 149 -11.96 -18.86 -11.95
C SER A 149 -10.92 -19.17 -10.86
N LEU A 150 -9.66 -18.81 -11.09
CA LEU A 150 -8.56 -19.01 -10.14
C LEU A 150 -8.73 -18.14 -8.90
N LEU A 151 -9.21 -16.90 -9.03
CA LEU A 151 -9.54 -16.01 -7.92
C LEU A 151 -10.61 -16.65 -7.02
N GLY A 152 -11.64 -17.27 -7.61
CA GLY A 152 -12.65 -18.03 -6.89
C GLY A 152 -12.09 -19.19 -6.07
N THR A 153 -10.95 -19.77 -6.47
CA THR A 153 -10.30 -20.84 -5.69
C THR A 153 -9.67 -20.35 -4.39
N LEU A 154 -9.24 -19.09 -4.31
CA LEU A 154 -8.66 -18.53 -3.08
C LEU A 154 -9.69 -18.57 -1.94
N LYS A 155 -10.92 -18.16 -2.21
CA LYS A 155 -12.02 -18.20 -1.24
C LYS A 155 -12.43 -19.63 -0.91
N LYS A 156 -12.60 -20.50 -1.92
CA LYS A 156 -12.96 -21.91 -1.74
C LYS A 156 -11.95 -22.68 -0.87
N ASN A 157 -10.67 -22.35 -1.01
CA ASN A 157 -9.58 -22.96 -0.23
C ASN A 157 -9.33 -22.26 1.11
N GLY A 158 -10.14 -21.26 1.48
CA GLY A 158 -10.00 -20.53 2.74
C GLY A 158 -8.75 -19.63 2.83
N LYS A 159 -8.10 -19.30 1.70
CA LYS A 159 -6.94 -18.40 1.66
C LYS A 159 -7.30 -16.95 2.01
N CYS A 160 -8.51 -16.53 1.66
CA CYS A 160 -9.03 -15.21 2.01
C CYS A 160 -10.56 -15.22 2.13
N LYS A 161 -11.12 -14.14 2.69
CA LYS A 161 -12.57 -13.92 2.79
C LYS A 161 -13.08 -13.00 1.69
N LEU A 162 -12.28 -12.00 1.30
CA LEU A 162 -12.62 -11.00 0.31
C LEU A 162 -11.49 -10.82 -0.69
N THR A 163 -11.87 -10.49 -1.91
CA THR A 163 -10.96 -10.13 -3.00
C THR A 163 -11.34 -8.76 -3.53
N ILE A 164 -10.33 -7.89 -3.68
CA ILE A 164 -10.50 -6.54 -4.23
C ILE A 164 -9.48 -6.38 -5.35
N CYS A 165 -9.95 -6.06 -6.55
CA CYS A 165 -9.10 -5.97 -7.74
C CYS A 165 -9.26 -4.59 -8.39
N ILE A 166 -8.16 -4.07 -8.90
CA ILE A 166 -8.15 -3.07 -9.97
C ILE A 166 -7.55 -3.73 -11.22
N SER A 167 -7.72 -3.10 -12.38
CA SER A 167 -7.01 -3.48 -13.60
C SER A 167 -5.70 -2.72 -13.79
N GLY A 168 -4.87 -3.20 -14.71
CA GLY A 168 -3.67 -2.55 -15.22
C GLY A 168 -3.71 -2.37 -16.74
N ASN A 169 -2.58 -2.00 -17.34
CA ASN A 169 -2.52 -1.70 -18.77
C ASN A 169 -2.63 -2.93 -19.69
N HIS A 170 -2.46 -4.14 -19.17
CA HIS A 170 -2.64 -5.37 -19.93
C HIS A 170 -4.08 -5.90 -19.92
N ASP A 171 -4.93 -5.46 -18.98
CA ASP A 171 -6.31 -5.92 -18.83
C ASP A 171 -7.27 -5.24 -19.83
N LEU A 172 -6.93 -5.23 -21.11
CA LEU A 172 -7.56 -4.41 -22.15
C LEU A 172 -9.09 -4.58 -22.25
N MET A 173 -9.63 -5.79 -22.07
CA MET A 173 -11.08 -6.01 -22.11
C MET A 173 -11.84 -5.41 -20.93
N MET A 174 -11.15 -5.05 -19.85
CA MET A 174 -11.72 -4.36 -18.69
C MET A 174 -11.82 -2.85 -18.90
N ASP A 175 -11.12 -2.30 -19.90
CA ASP A 175 -11.12 -0.86 -20.18
C ASP A 175 -12.38 -0.45 -20.96
N PRO A 176 -13.26 0.41 -20.41
CA PRO A 176 -14.47 0.86 -21.10
C PRO A 176 -14.18 1.71 -22.35
N LYS A 177 -12.97 2.28 -22.49
CA LYS A 177 -12.54 2.99 -23.72
C LYS A 177 -12.29 2.00 -24.87
N LEU A 178 -11.95 0.75 -24.55
CA LEU A 178 -11.61 -0.30 -25.53
C LEU A 178 -12.73 -1.34 -25.71
N ASN A 179 -13.51 -1.60 -24.67
CA ASN A 179 -14.63 -2.53 -24.68
C ASN A 179 -15.95 -1.81 -24.43
N THR A 180 -16.60 -1.35 -25.51
CA THR A 180 -17.87 -0.61 -25.45
C THR A 180 -19.05 -1.44 -24.96
N GLN A 181 -18.89 -2.76 -24.77
CA GLN A 181 -19.92 -3.62 -24.17
C GLN A 181 -19.94 -3.51 -22.63
N LEU A 182 -18.86 -3.04 -22.03
CA LEU A 182 -18.85 -2.62 -20.62
C LEU A 182 -19.29 -1.17 -20.54
N ASN A 183 -20.47 -0.92 -19.98
CA ASN A 183 -20.83 0.45 -19.67
C ASN A 183 -20.21 0.89 -18.32
N ALA A 184 -19.98 2.19 -18.17
CA ALA A 184 -19.35 2.75 -16.97
C ALA A 184 -20.13 2.42 -15.68
N GLU A 185 -21.45 2.29 -15.75
CA GLU A 185 -22.32 1.92 -14.62
C GLU A 185 -22.16 0.45 -14.17
N GLN A 186 -21.75 -0.44 -15.06
CA GLN A 186 -21.43 -1.84 -14.75
C GLN A 186 -20.06 -1.98 -14.09
N ILE A 187 -19.17 -1.03 -14.36
CA ILE A 187 -17.82 -0.96 -13.79
C ILE A 187 -17.84 -0.27 -12.41
N PHE A 188 -18.77 0.67 -12.18
CA PHE A 188 -18.88 1.39 -10.92
C PHE A 188 -19.66 0.61 -9.86
N ASN A 189 -19.03 0.34 -8.72
CA ASN A 189 -19.70 0.00 -7.45
C ASN A 189 -20.63 -1.23 -7.46
N LYS A 190 -20.41 -2.22 -8.33
CA LYS A 190 -21.08 -3.52 -8.19
C LYS A 190 -20.18 -4.50 -7.45
N LYS A 191 -20.75 -5.13 -6.42
CA LYS A 191 -20.16 -6.29 -5.74
C LYS A 191 -19.86 -7.45 -6.72
N GLU A 192 -20.54 -7.46 -7.86
CA GLU A 192 -20.37 -8.47 -8.90
C GLU A 192 -20.12 -7.78 -10.24
N HIS A 193 -18.86 -7.75 -10.67
CA HIS A 193 -18.48 -7.24 -11.99
C HIS A 193 -18.84 -8.27 -13.07
N PRO A 194 -19.41 -7.88 -14.22
CA PRO A 194 -19.94 -8.84 -15.22
C PRO A 194 -18.88 -9.80 -15.77
N LEU A 195 -17.61 -9.39 -15.82
CA LEU A 195 -16.50 -10.24 -16.25
C LEU A 195 -15.74 -10.92 -15.10
N LEU A 196 -15.93 -10.45 -13.87
CA LEU A 196 -15.23 -10.97 -12.68
C LEU A 196 -16.25 -11.34 -11.57
N PRO A 197 -17.19 -12.28 -11.82
CA PRO A 197 -18.22 -12.63 -10.84
C PRO A 197 -17.69 -13.29 -9.55
N ASP A 198 -16.47 -13.84 -9.56
CA ASP A 198 -15.83 -14.39 -8.36
C ASP A 198 -14.99 -13.34 -7.60
N CYS A 199 -14.80 -12.14 -8.15
CA CYS A 199 -14.20 -10.99 -7.46
C CYS A 199 -15.27 -10.27 -6.62
N ASP A 200 -14.99 -10.01 -5.34
CA ASP A 200 -15.98 -9.38 -4.46
C ASP A 200 -16.14 -7.87 -4.71
N TYR A 201 -15.05 -7.21 -5.09
CA TYR A 201 -15.06 -5.78 -5.43
C TYR A 201 -14.04 -5.48 -6.52
N TYR A 202 -14.53 -5.01 -7.67
CA TYR A 202 -13.69 -4.38 -8.68
C TYR A 202 -13.74 -2.86 -8.50
N LEU A 203 -12.58 -2.24 -8.33
CA LEU A 203 -12.46 -0.80 -8.16
C LEU A 203 -11.93 -0.14 -9.46
N CYS A 204 -12.58 0.94 -9.87
CA CYS A 204 -12.19 1.76 -11.02
C CYS A 204 -12.53 3.22 -10.76
N ASN A 205 -11.55 3.96 -10.22
CA ASN A 205 -11.67 5.37 -9.84
C ASN A 205 -12.76 5.62 -8.80
N ASN A 206 -12.88 4.71 -7.84
CA ASN A 206 -13.88 4.71 -6.78
C ASN A 206 -13.28 4.16 -5.47
N SER A 207 -14.07 4.25 -4.41
CA SER A 207 -13.71 3.74 -3.09
C SER A 207 -14.71 2.74 -2.55
N LEU A 208 -14.24 1.90 -1.63
CA LEU A 208 -15.01 1.02 -0.78
C LEU A 208 -14.68 1.31 0.68
N ILE A 209 -15.67 1.24 1.57
CA ILE A 209 -15.44 1.26 3.02
C ILE A 209 -15.68 -0.14 3.58
N LEU A 210 -14.62 -0.78 4.08
CA LEU A 210 -14.71 -2.07 4.77
C LEU A 210 -14.96 -1.87 6.26
N ASP A 211 -15.88 -2.66 6.82
CA ASP A 211 -16.24 -2.68 8.24
C ASP A 211 -16.58 -1.29 8.81
N GLY A 212 -17.12 -0.40 7.97
CA GLY A 212 -17.40 1.00 8.33
C GLY A 212 -16.17 1.78 8.79
N ALA A 213 -14.95 1.38 8.41
CA ALA A 213 -13.73 1.93 9.01
C ALA A 213 -12.56 2.08 8.03
N ILE A 214 -12.28 1.07 7.19
CA ILE A 214 -11.13 1.08 6.29
C ILE A 214 -11.59 1.52 4.90
N LYS A 215 -11.20 2.73 4.49
CA LYS A 215 -11.52 3.26 3.16
C LYS A 215 -10.41 2.93 2.17
N ILE A 216 -10.77 2.19 1.13
CA ILE A 216 -9.85 1.74 0.08
C ILE A 216 -10.26 2.41 -1.23
N TYR A 217 -9.36 3.20 -1.82
CA TYR A 217 -9.54 3.76 -3.17
C TYR A 217 -8.79 2.92 -4.19
N GLY A 218 -9.39 2.67 -5.36
CA GLY A 218 -8.74 1.94 -6.45
C GLY A 218 -8.80 2.68 -7.78
N SER A 219 -7.68 2.70 -8.51
CA SER A 219 -7.62 3.27 -9.86
C SER A 219 -6.72 2.46 -10.80
N PRO A 220 -7.20 2.07 -11.98
CA PRO A 220 -6.42 1.32 -12.96
C PRO A 220 -5.60 2.22 -13.90
N ILE A 221 -5.64 3.55 -13.75
CA ILE A 221 -5.13 4.42 -14.82
C ILE A 221 -3.62 4.35 -14.99
N THR A 222 -3.20 4.41 -16.25
CA THR A 222 -1.80 4.30 -16.65
C THR A 222 -1.50 5.26 -17.81
N PRO A 223 -0.21 5.60 -18.06
CA PRO A 223 0.18 6.32 -19.26
C PRO A 223 0.23 5.44 -20.52
N PHE A 224 -0.10 4.14 -20.43
CA PHE A 224 0.01 3.14 -21.51
C PHE A 224 -1.34 2.91 -22.21
N GLN A 225 -1.41 1.90 -23.09
CA GLN A 225 -2.58 1.65 -23.94
C GLN A 225 -3.86 1.33 -23.15
N GLY A 226 -3.79 0.39 -22.19
CA GLY A 226 -4.92 0.04 -21.33
C GLY A 226 -5.11 1.05 -20.20
N PHE A 227 -6.35 1.46 -19.98
CA PHE A 227 -6.74 2.48 -19.00
C PHE A 227 -5.93 3.77 -19.16
N HIS A 228 -5.68 4.13 -20.43
CA HIS A 228 -4.87 5.28 -20.79
C HIS A 228 -5.44 6.58 -20.21
N ALA A 229 -4.58 7.36 -19.57
CA ALA A 229 -4.85 8.74 -19.21
C ALA A 229 -3.64 9.62 -19.54
N GLU A 230 -3.84 10.65 -20.36
CA GLU A 230 -2.83 11.69 -20.57
C GLU A 230 -2.62 12.51 -19.28
N THR A 231 -1.49 13.21 -19.16
CA THR A 231 -1.10 13.94 -17.93
C THR A 231 -2.21 14.85 -17.37
N LYS A 232 -2.96 15.55 -18.23
CA LYS A 232 -4.06 16.43 -17.80
C LYS A 232 -5.26 15.63 -17.29
N GLU A 233 -5.60 14.53 -17.95
CA GLU A 233 -6.68 13.62 -17.53
C GLU A 233 -6.31 12.95 -16.21
N ALA A 234 -5.10 12.38 -16.11
CA ALA A 234 -4.56 11.79 -14.90
C ALA A 234 -4.63 12.78 -13.72
N PHE A 235 -4.16 14.02 -13.91
CA PHE A 235 -4.30 15.07 -12.89
C PHE A 235 -5.74 15.25 -12.42
N GLN A 236 -6.70 15.42 -13.34
CA GLN A 236 -8.11 15.59 -13.00
C GLN A 236 -8.69 14.39 -12.25
N MET A 237 -8.26 13.17 -12.60
CA MET A 237 -8.67 11.94 -11.93
C MET A 237 -8.11 11.87 -10.51
N TRP A 238 -6.83 12.20 -10.32
CA TRP A 238 -6.20 12.25 -8.99
C TRP A 238 -6.78 13.33 -8.07
N GLN A 239 -7.36 14.40 -8.62
CA GLN A 239 -8.12 15.37 -7.81
C GLN A 239 -9.43 14.78 -7.24
N ARG A 240 -10.00 13.75 -7.87
CA ARG A 240 -11.25 13.11 -7.44
C ARG A 240 -11.08 11.99 -6.43
N MET A 241 -9.85 11.47 -6.25
CA MET A 241 -9.57 10.44 -5.24
C MET A 241 -10.08 10.90 -3.87
N ASP A 242 -10.58 10.01 -3.02
CA ASP A 242 -11.08 10.42 -1.72
C ASP A 242 -9.93 10.89 -0.80
N SER A 243 -10.07 12.08 -0.20
CA SER A 243 -9.01 12.67 0.65
C SER A 243 -8.79 11.93 1.97
N ASP A 244 -9.72 11.05 2.34
CA ASP A 244 -9.70 10.27 3.57
C ASP A 244 -9.43 8.78 3.33
N ALA A 245 -8.97 8.38 2.12
CA ALA A 245 -8.56 6.99 1.88
C ALA A 245 -7.44 6.57 2.85
N ASP A 246 -7.53 5.32 3.33
CA ASP A 246 -6.51 4.70 4.20
C ASP A 246 -5.54 3.86 3.40
N ILE A 247 -6.08 3.16 2.39
CA ILE A 247 -5.33 2.34 1.44
C ILE A 247 -5.66 2.86 0.04
N VAL A 248 -4.63 3.10 -0.75
CA VAL A 248 -4.77 3.46 -2.17
C VAL A 248 -4.18 2.33 -3.01
N MET A 249 -4.96 1.83 -3.96
CA MET A 249 -4.54 0.87 -4.97
C MET A 249 -4.43 1.60 -6.31
N THR A 250 -3.25 1.59 -6.93
CA THR A 250 -3.06 2.01 -8.32
C THR A 250 -2.28 0.97 -9.09
N HIS A 251 -2.41 0.92 -10.41
CA HIS A 251 -1.52 0.04 -11.17
C HIS A 251 -0.14 0.69 -11.35
N ASN A 252 -0.11 1.92 -11.88
CA ASN A 252 1.13 2.66 -12.06
C ASN A 252 1.69 3.16 -10.70
N PRO A 253 3.02 3.12 -10.48
CA PRO A 253 3.63 3.62 -9.25
C PRO A 253 3.54 5.16 -9.14
N PRO A 254 3.65 5.73 -7.92
CA PRO A 254 3.94 7.14 -7.73
C PRO A 254 5.35 7.49 -8.19
N TYR A 255 5.54 8.69 -8.75
CA TYR A 255 6.84 9.09 -9.30
C TYR A 255 7.99 9.09 -8.28
N ASN A 256 9.13 8.53 -8.67
CA ASN A 256 10.32 8.37 -7.84
C ASN A 256 10.11 7.51 -6.58
N ILE A 257 9.17 6.56 -6.62
CA ILE A 257 8.90 5.62 -5.53
C ILE A 257 8.73 4.22 -6.12
N LEU A 258 9.77 3.39 -5.98
CA LEU A 258 9.79 2.01 -6.50
C LEU A 258 9.37 1.93 -7.99
N ASP A 259 9.80 2.91 -8.78
CA ASP A 259 9.37 3.15 -10.15
C ASP A 259 10.50 3.13 -11.19
N LEU A 260 11.70 2.65 -10.82
CA LEU A 260 12.80 2.48 -11.76
C LEU A 260 12.63 1.20 -12.59
N ALA A 261 12.22 1.36 -13.84
CA ALA A 261 12.17 0.27 -14.82
C ALA A 261 13.44 0.24 -15.68
N TRP A 262 13.90 -0.96 -16.03
CA TRP A 262 14.97 -1.14 -16.99
C TRP A 262 14.51 -0.76 -18.40
N VAL A 263 15.32 0.04 -19.10
CA VAL A 263 15.09 0.45 -20.48
C VAL A 263 16.38 0.39 -21.30
N SER A 264 16.25 0.04 -22.58
CA SER A 264 17.40 -0.10 -23.49
C SER A 264 18.19 1.20 -23.66
N GLN A 265 17.51 2.36 -23.59
CA GLN A 265 18.10 3.70 -23.64
C GLN A 265 17.73 4.52 -22.39
N GLY A 266 18.16 4.07 -21.21
CA GLY A 266 17.91 4.79 -19.95
C GLY A 266 18.95 5.83 -19.60
N THR A 267 18.96 6.23 -18.33
CA THR A 267 19.85 7.29 -17.82
C THR A 267 21.32 6.96 -18.06
N LYS A 268 22.08 7.97 -18.53
CA LYS A 268 23.53 7.95 -18.66
C LYS A 268 24.12 8.86 -17.58
N GLY A 269 24.71 8.27 -16.55
CA GLY A 269 25.21 9.00 -15.38
C GLY A 269 24.13 9.26 -14.33
N ARG A 270 24.25 10.40 -13.65
CA ARG A 270 23.41 10.79 -12.51
C ARG A 270 22.02 11.26 -12.99
N CYS A 271 20.98 10.62 -12.48
CA CYS A 271 19.60 10.93 -12.85
C CYS A 271 19.14 12.27 -12.28
N SER A 272 18.49 13.09 -13.10
CA SER A 272 17.94 14.38 -12.68
C SER A 272 16.83 14.24 -11.64
N THR A 273 16.09 13.12 -11.64
CA THR A 273 14.94 12.87 -10.75
C THR A 273 15.36 12.52 -9.34
N CYS A 274 16.18 11.49 -9.18
CA CYS A 274 16.52 10.93 -7.87
C CYS A 274 17.97 11.24 -7.44
N ASN A 275 18.76 11.89 -8.30
CA ASN A 275 20.17 12.23 -8.05
C ASN A 275 21.07 11.00 -7.77
N ARG A 276 20.64 9.79 -8.17
CA ARG A 276 21.41 8.54 -8.10
C ARG A 276 21.90 8.13 -9.48
N GLU A 277 22.90 7.26 -9.52
CA GLU A 277 23.32 6.58 -10.75
C GLU A 277 22.60 5.24 -10.87
N HIS A 278 21.82 5.09 -11.94
CA HIS A 278 21.13 3.85 -12.28
C HIS A 278 21.19 3.65 -13.80
N PRO A 279 22.32 3.18 -14.35
CA PRO A 279 22.49 3.07 -15.79
C PRO A 279 21.39 2.20 -16.38
N LYS A 280 20.75 2.66 -17.46
CA LYS A 280 19.60 1.99 -18.10
C LYS A 280 18.31 1.95 -17.26
N GLY A 281 18.24 2.61 -16.11
CA GLY A 281 16.99 2.83 -15.38
C GLY A 281 16.23 4.05 -15.92
N SER A 282 14.90 4.01 -15.85
CA SER A 282 14.01 5.15 -16.08
C SER A 282 12.87 5.14 -15.07
N HIS A 283 12.51 6.32 -14.55
CA HIS A 283 11.36 6.49 -13.67
C HIS A 283 10.07 6.44 -14.48
N TRP A 284 9.16 5.54 -14.14
CA TRP A 284 7.87 5.33 -14.82
C TRP A 284 6.66 5.77 -13.98
N GLY A 285 6.89 6.29 -12.77
CA GLY A 285 5.80 6.68 -11.89
C GLY A 285 5.08 7.96 -12.30
N ASP A 286 3.90 8.16 -11.75
CA ASP A 286 3.06 9.33 -12.01
C ASP A 286 3.30 10.41 -10.95
N PHE A 287 3.70 11.61 -11.42
CA PHE A 287 3.98 12.76 -10.57
C PHE A 287 2.73 13.27 -9.84
N TRP A 288 1.61 13.37 -10.54
CA TRP A 288 0.36 13.88 -9.98
C TRP A 288 -0.28 12.90 -8.99
N LEU A 289 -0.04 11.60 -9.20
CA LEU A 289 -0.39 10.59 -8.20
C LEU A 289 0.39 10.85 -6.90
N LYS A 290 1.73 10.93 -6.98
CA LYS A 290 2.56 11.24 -5.80
C LYS A 290 2.11 12.55 -5.13
N HIS A 291 1.86 13.59 -5.92
CA HIS A 291 1.37 14.89 -5.42
C HIS A 291 0.08 14.75 -4.60
N ALA A 292 -0.92 14.03 -5.14
CA ALA A 292 -2.18 13.80 -4.45
C ALA A 292 -2.00 13.01 -3.14
N LEU A 293 -1.14 11.98 -3.16
CA LEU A 293 -0.85 11.14 -2.01
C LEU A 293 -0.22 11.93 -0.86
N ILE A 294 0.72 12.84 -1.13
CA ILE A 294 1.47 13.52 -0.08
C ILE A 294 0.79 14.80 0.44
N HIS A 295 0.01 15.49 -0.40
CA HIS A 295 -0.63 16.76 -0.01
C HIS A 295 -2.06 16.60 0.48
N ARG A 296 -2.82 15.68 -0.12
CA ARG A 296 -4.29 15.62 0.09
C ARG A 296 -4.76 14.35 0.76
N VAL A 297 -4.36 13.20 0.24
CA VAL A 297 -4.96 11.90 0.61
C VAL A 297 -4.28 11.30 1.84
N LYS A 298 -2.94 11.31 1.84
CA LYS A 298 -2.10 10.84 2.96
C LYS A 298 -2.55 9.47 3.48
N PRO A 299 -2.59 8.44 2.61
CA PRO A 299 -2.99 7.11 3.04
C PRO A 299 -1.91 6.49 3.93
N THR A 300 -2.31 5.52 4.75
CA THR A 300 -1.35 4.70 5.50
C THR A 300 -0.55 3.81 4.55
N VAL A 301 -1.21 3.29 3.50
CA VAL A 301 -0.61 2.39 2.52
C VAL A 301 -1.00 2.80 1.09
N ALA A 302 -0.01 2.88 0.20
CA ALA A 302 -0.22 2.97 -1.25
C ALA A 302 0.37 1.71 -1.91
N CYS A 303 -0.50 0.86 -2.46
CA CYS A 303 -0.17 -0.40 -3.11
C CYS A 303 -0.25 -0.23 -4.64
N PHE A 304 0.73 -0.77 -5.34
CA PHE A 304 0.82 -0.71 -6.80
C PHE A 304 1.65 -1.84 -7.39
N GLY A 305 1.84 -1.84 -8.71
CA GLY A 305 2.62 -2.83 -9.45
C GLY A 305 3.37 -2.21 -10.61
N HIS A 306 3.24 -2.82 -11.78
CA HIS A 306 3.74 -2.38 -13.10
C HIS A 306 5.26 -2.40 -13.29
N VAL A 307 6.03 -1.98 -12.28
CA VAL A 307 7.50 -1.91 -12.37
C VAL A 307 8.12 -3.12 -11.68
N HIS A 308 8.44 -4.15 -12.47
CA HIS A 308 8.95 -5.44 -11.99
C HIS A 308 10.41 -5.41 -11.50
N ASP A 309 11.11 -4.31 -11.77
CA ASP A 309 12.52 -4.11 -11.37
C ASP A 309 12.69 -3.62 -9.92
N GLU A 310 11.64 -3.04 -9.31
CA GLU A 310 11.66 -2.55 -7.92
C GLU A 310 10.51 -3.13 -7.04
N PRO A 311 10.27 -4.46 -7.03
CA PRO A 311 9.29 -5.09 -6.16
C PRO A 311 9.73 -4.97 -4.70
N GLY A 312 8.81 -4.63 -3.81
CA GLY A 312 9.15 -4.37 -2.41
C GLY A 312 8.27 -3.32 -1.76
N TYR A 313 8.74 -2.82 -0.62
CA TYR A 313 8.08 -1.71 0.05
C TYR A 313 9.11 -0.75 0.63
N VAL A 314 8.72 0.51 0.71
CA VAL A 314 9.46 1.58 1.37
C VAL A 314 8.52 2.40 2.23
N ARG A 315 9.05 3.02 3.28
CA ARG A 315 8.31 3.95 4.13
C ARG A 315 8.99 5.30 4.07
N HIS A 316 8.19 6.34 3.85
CA HIS A 316 8.69 7.71 3.80
C HIS A 316 7.82 8.61 4.65
N SER A 317 8.44 9.63 5.25
CA SER A 317 7.66 10.72 5.80
C SER A 317 7.14 11.62 4.68
N ILE A 318 5.97 12.20 4.87
CA ILE A 318 5.40 13.19 3.95
C ILE A 318 6.34 14.39 3.82
N GLU A 319 6.99 14.80 4.91
CA GLU A 319 7.97 15.89 4.88
C GLU A 319 9.14 15.59 3.93
N GLU A 320 9.71 14.39 3.99
CA GLU A 320 10.78 13.96 3.07
C GLU A 320 10.30 13.99 1.62
N LEU A 321 9.08 13.52 1.36
CA LEU A 321 8.52 13.48 0.01
C LEU A 321 8.21 14.86 -0.55
N VAL A 322 7.74 15.79 0.29
CA VAL A 322 7.48 17.19 -0.10
C VAL A 322 8.80 17.88 -0.47
N GLN A 323 9.87 17.69 0.32
CA GLN A 323 11.19 18.23 0.00
C GLN A 323 11.73 17.68 -1.34
N GLN A 324 11.52 16.38 -1.61
CA GLN A 324 11.89 15.78 -2.89
C GLN A 324 11.04 16.33 -4.05
N GLU A 325 9.75 16.57 -3.83
CA GLU A 325 8.83 17.05 -4.85
C GLU A 325 9.21 18.45 -5.35
N ASP A 326 9.72 19.33 -4.49
CA ASP A 326 10.09 20.70 -4.89
C ASP A 326 11.20 20.72 -5.94
N HIS A 327 12.16 19.79 -5.86
CA HIS A 327 13.14 19.56 -6.92
C HIS A 327 12.47 19.01 -8.20
N GLN A 328 11.53 18.08 -8.05
CA GLN A 328 10.82 17.46 -9.18
C GLN A 328 9.91 18.44 -9.94
N LYS A 329 9.26 19.39 -9.26
CA LYS A 329 8.47 20.46 -9.90
C LYS A 329 9.31 21.28 -10.89
N GLN A 330 10.57 21.54 -10.55
CA GLN A 330 11.49 22.25 -11.45
C GLN A 330 11.78 21.42 -12.72
N LEU A 331 11.95 20.10 -12.58
CA LEU A 331 12.16 19.20 -13.72
C LEU A 331 10.97 19.17 -14.69
N PHE A 332 9.75 19.24 -14.16
CA PHE A 332 8.52 19.24 -14.95
C PHE A 332 8.05 20.64 -15.39
N ASN A 333 8.83 21.70 -15.13
CA ASN A 333 8.44 23.10 -15.36
C ASN A 333 7.08 23.47 -14.74
N ILE A 334 6.77 22.93 -13.56
CA ILE A 334 5.54 23.22 -12.83
C ILE A 334 5.75 24.49 -11.99
N PRO A 335 4.94 25.56 -12.19
CA PRO A 335 5.10 26.81 -11.46
C PRO A 335 4.96 26.63 -9.94
N SER A 336 5.85 27.24 -9.17
CA SER A 336 5.86 27.19 -7.69
C SER A 336 4.74 28.00 -7.03
N THR A 337 4.00 28.84 -7.77
CA THR A 337 3.00 29.80 -7.24
C THR A 337 1.56 29.31 -7.28
N ASN A 338 1.28 28.13 -7.83
CA ASN A 338 -0.07 27.58 -7.76
C ASN A 338 -0.25 26.87 -6.42
N HIS A 339 -0.94 27.54 -5.49
CA HIS A 339 -1.57 26.90 -4.34
C HIS A 339 -2.63 25.90 -4.86
N TYR A 340 -2.19 24.73 -5.32
CA TYR A 340 -3.07 23.62 -5.65
C TYR A 340 -3.68 23.12 -4.34
N GLY A 341 -4.92 23.55 -4.09
CA GLY A 341 -5.82 23.17 -3.01
C GLY A 341 -5.17 22.49 -1.81
N ASN A 342 -4.83 23.27 -0.78
CA ASN A 342 -4.71 22.76 0.59
C ASN A 342 -6.10 22.28 1.03
N GLY A 343 -6.48 21.06 0.65
CA GLY A 343 -7.60 20.38 1.26
C GLY A 343 -7.32 20.26 2.75
N VAL A 344 -8.21 20.80 3.58
CA VAL A 344 -8.12 20.67 5.04
C VAL A 344 -8.30 19.20 5.37
N SER A 345 -7.19 18.51 5.68
CA SER A 345 -7.23 17.15 6.18
C SER A 345 -7.72 17.18 7.63
N SER A 346 -8.84 16.52 7.91
CA SER A 346 -9.39 16.38 9.27
C SER A 346 -8.75 15.23 10.06
N LYS A 347 -7.68 14.59 9.56
CA LYS A 347 -6.99 13.52 10.28
C LYS A 347 -6.16 14.13 11.42
N THR A 348 -6.66 14.03 12.65
CA THR A 348 -6.04 14.50 13.90
C THR A 348 -5.00 13.52 14.46
N THR A 349 -4.66 12.45 13.75
CA THR A 349 -3.63 11.48 14.14
C THR A 349 -2.29 11.80 13.49
N SER A 350 -1.19 11.41 14.16
CA SER A 350 0.21 11.59 13.76
C SER A 350 0.64 10.82 12.50
N HIS A 351 -0.23 10.71 11.49
CA HIS A 351 0.00 10.00 10.23
C HIS A 351 0.84 10.86 9.28
N ASN A 352 2.12 10.96 9.60
CA ASN A 352 3.11 11.66 8.79
C ASN A 352 3.90 10.72 7.86
N ASN A 353 3.64 9.40 7.88
CA ASN A 353 4.36 8.43 7.05
C ASN A 353 3.41 7.64 6.14
N ILE A 354 3.87 7.35 4.93
CA ILE A 354 3.18 6.50 3.95
C ILE A 354 4.04 5.26 3.71
N THR A 355 3.43 4.08 3.75
CA THR A 355 4.05 2.86 3.24
C THR A 355 3.69 2.68 1.77
N PHE A 356 4.69 2.69 0.90
CA PHE A 356 4.53 2.39 -0.52
C PHE A 356 4.93 0.94 -0.76
N LEU A 357 4.08 0.19 -1.45
CA LEU A 357 4.26 -1.25 -1.66
C LEU A 357 4.06 -1.55 -3.14
N ASN A 358 5.16 -1.88 -3.82
CA ASN A 358 5.17 -2.42 -5.16
C ASN A 358 5.06 -3.95 -5.10
N ALA A 359 3.89 -4.48 -5.47
CA ALA A 359 3.55 -5.89 -5.49
C ALA A 359 3.73 -6.54 -6.87
N ALA A 360 4.40 -5.86 -7.82
CA ALA A 360 4.71 -6.44 -9.12
C ALA A 360 5.41 -7.79 -8.94
N LEU A 361 4.97 -8.79 -9.71
CA LEU A 361 5.48 -10.15 -9.59
C LEU A 361 6.97 -10.19 -9.95
N ASP A 362 7.78 -10.74 -9.06
CA ASP A 362 9.21 -10.87 -9.29
C ASP A 362 9.64 -12.32 -9.57
N LEU A 363 10.89 -12.50 -9.99
CA LEU A 363 11.44 -13.83 -10.30
C LEU A 363 11.37 -14.80 -9.10
N THR A 364 11.31 -14.28 -7.87
CA THR A 364 11.22 -15.07 -6.64
C THR A 364 9.77 -15.33 -6.20
N HIS A 365 8.79 -14.75 -6.89
CA HIS A 365 7.36 -14.81 -6.58
C HIS A 365 7.06 -14.37 -5.13
N ARG A 366 7.70 -13.29 -4.66
CA ARG A 366 7.42 -12.72 -3.34
C ARG A 366 6.01 -12.12 -3.31
N VAL A 367 5.34 -12.29 -2.18
CA VAL A 367 3.95 -11.87 -1.93
C VAL A 367 3.91 -11.11 -0.61
N TYR A 368 3.76 -9.79 -0.71
CA TYR A 368 3.76 -8.92 0.46
C TYR A 368 2.40 -8.89 1.14
N PHE A 369 2.40 -8.77 2.46
CA PHE A 369 1.17 -8.69 3.25
C PHE A 369 1.36 -7.87 4.53
N PHE A 370 0.28 -7.31 5.04
CA PHE A 370 0.31 -6.46 6.25
C PHE A 370 -0.94 -6.62 7.09
N ASP A 371 -0.82 -6.34 8.39
CA ASP A 371 -1.96 -6.19 9.28
C ASP A 371 -2.35 -4.70 9.34
N TYR A 372 -3.62 -4.38 9.08
CA TYR A 372 -4.18 -3.04 9.25
C TYR A 372 -5.07 -3.01 10.50
N PHE A 373 -4.70 -2.23 11.50
CA PHE A 373 -5.42 -2.01 12.75
C PHE A 373 -6.36 -0.80 12.66
N TYR A 374 -7.59 -0.96 13.12
CA TYR A 374 -8.62 0.06 12.98
C TYR A 374 -9.64 -0.01 14.11
N GLU A 375 -10.32 1.11 14.32
CA GLU A 375 -11.50 1.19 15.16
C GLU A 375 -12.74 0.94 14.29
N PRO A 376 -13.56 -0.08 14.57
CA PRO A 376 -14.73 -0.40 13.76
C PRO A 376 -15.76 0.74 13.73
N ASN A 377 -16.41 0.95 12.58
CA ASN A 377 -17.42 2.00 12.38
C ASN A 377 -16.91 3.44 12.63
N SER A 378 -15.59 3.67 12.47
CA SER A 378 -14.99 5.01 12.60
C SER A 378 -15.24 5.92 11.39
N LYS A 379 -15.74 5.37 10.28
CA LYS A 379 -16.10 6.11 9.07
C LYS A 379 -17.59 5.94 8.73
N VAL A 380 -18.18 7.02 8.25
CA VAL A 380 -19.57 7.05 7.81
C VAL A 380 -19.59 7.03 6.28
N GLU A 381 -20.37 6.12 5.69
CA GLU A 381 -20.69 6.16 4.26
C GLU A 381 -21.66 7.33 4.02
N PHE A 382 -21.24 8.31 3.21
CA PHE A 382 -22.16 9.28 2.61
C PHE A 382 -22.55 8.73 1.24
N PHE A 383 -23.81 8.33 1.09
CA PHE A 383 -24.40 7.89 -0.18
C PHE A 383 -24.71 9.07 -1.11
#